data_AF-N8YLH2-F1
#
_entry.id   AF-N8YLH2-F1
#
_cell.length_a   1.000
_cell.length_b   1.000
_cell.length_c   1.000
_cell.angle_alpha   90.00
_cell.angle_beta   90.00
_cell.angle_gamma   90.00
#
_symmetry.space_group_name_H-M   'P 1'
#
loop_
_entity.id
_entity.type
_entity.pdbx_description
1 polymer ?
#
loop_
_entity_poly.entity_id
_entity_poly.type
_entity_poly.pdbx_seq_one_letter_code
_entity_poly.pdbx_strand_id
1 'polypeptide(L)'
;MGNIWHVDQDNNMRPDVKFDPCPWCGSDSISVDSKSITLKDYGEVWSAEASCHECGSSGPSTSIASWPDHPLHEEQLYIDDNNEREVVNFAVKVWNCRQ
;
A
#
# COMPACT_ATOMS: atom_id res chain seq x y z
N MET A 1 -13.84 6.29 1.70
CA MET A 1 -14.17 5.45 0.52
C MET A 1 -13.02 4.46 0.32
N GLY A 2 -13.22 3.35 -0.37
CA GLY A 2 -12.15 2.38 -0.65
C GLY A 2 -11.90 2.26 -2.15
N ASN A 3 -10.64 2.27 -2.57
CA ASN A 3 -10.24 2.05 -3.95
C ASN A 3 -9.32 0.83 -4.03
N ILE A 4 -9.37 0.10 -5.14
CA ILE A 4 -8.49 -1.05 -5.39
C ILE A 4 -7.61 -0.74 -6.61
N TRP A 5 -6.31 -0.79 -6.40
CA TRP A 5 -5.26 -0.47 -7.34
C TRP A 5 -4.64 -1.75 -7.84
N HIS A 6 -4.69 -2.02 -9.14
CA HIS A 6 -4.13 -3.24 -9.71
C HIS A 6 -3.01 -2.95 -10.69
N VAL A 7 -2.02 -3.84 -10.72
CA VAL A 7 -0.87 -3.73 -11.64
C VAL A 7 -1.26 -3.87 -13.12
N ASP A 8 -2.34 -4.60 -13.39
CA ASP A 8 -2.84 -4.95 -14.72
C ASP A 8 -3.87 -3.97 -15.27
N GLN A 9 -4.29 -2.98 -14.48
CA GLN A 9 -5.21 -1.94 -14.94
C GLN A 9 -4.50 -0.90 -15.81
N ASP A 10 -5.04 -0.67 -17.02
CA ASP A 10 -4.60 0.37 -17.95
C ASP A 10 -5.33 1.70 -17.69
N ASN A 11 -5.29 2.18 -16.45
CA ASN A 11 -5.92 3.42 -16.00
C ASN A 11 -5.04 4.14 -14.96
N ASN A 12 -5.52 5.27 -14.44
CA ASN A 12 -4.82 6.03 -13.40
C ASN A 12 -4.76 5.32 -12.03
N MET A 13 -5.26 4.08 -11.90
CA MET A 13 -5.21 3.25 -10.69
C MET A 13 -4.05 2.25 -10.70
N ARG A 14 -3.12 2.40 -11.64
CA ARG A 14 -1.85 1.68 -11.61
C ARG A 14 -0.85 2.39 -10.67
N PRO A 15 -0.28 1.69 -9.66
CA PRO A 15 0.79 2.24 -8.84
C PRO A 15 2.04 2.59 -9.68
N ASP A 16 2.77 3.62 -9.26
CA ASP A 16 4.02 4.04 -9.91
C ASP A 16 5.17 3.06 -9.61
N VAL A 17 5.11 2.43 -8.44
CA VAL A 17 6.07 1.43 -7.98
C VAL A 17 5.69 0.06 -8.53
N LYS A 18 6.68 -0.68 -9.05
CA LYS A 18 6.47 -2.04 -9.55
C LYS A 18 6.38 -3.04 -8.38
N PHE A 19 5.42 -3.94 -8.46
CA PHE A 19 5.31 -5.07 -7.53
C PHE A 19 6.36 -6.13 -7.78
N ASP A 20 6.87 -6.69 -6.69
CA ASP A 20 7.51 -8.00 -6.68
C ASP A 20 6.43 -9.11 -6.69
N PRO A 21 6.74 -10.27 -7.29
CA PRO A 21 5.84 -11.42 -7.26
C PRO A 21 5.53 -11.84 -5.82
N CYS A 22 4.35 -12.41 -5.63
CA CYS A 22 3.93 -12.94 -4.35
C CYS A 22 4.95 -13.96 -3.80
N PRO A 23 5.49 -13.75 -2.58
CA PRO A 23 6.51 -14.64 -2.04
C PRO A 23 5.97 -16.03 -1.66
N TRP A 24 4.64 -16.17 -1.50
CA TRP A 24 4.00 -17.43 -1.13
C TRP A 24 3.63 -18.31 -2.34
N CYS A 25 3.06 -17.71 -3.40
CA CYS A 25 2.57 -18.46 -4.55
C CYS A 25 3.26 -18.12 -5.88
N GLY A 26 4.14 -17.11 -5.91
CA GLY A 26 4.87 -16.67 -7.11
C GLY A 26 4.03 -15.90 -8.12
N SER A 27 2.78 -15.56 -7.80
CA SER A 27 1.89 -14.81 -8.70
C SER A 27 2.27 -13.33 -8.79
N ASP A 28 2.14 -12.77 -10.00
CA ASP A 28 2.26 -11.32 -10.24
C ASP A 28 0.92 -10.57 -10.05
N SER A 29 -0.14 -11.29 -9.69
CA SER A 29 -1.48 -10.71 -9.48
C SER A 29 -1.57 -10.06 -8.09
N ILE A 30 -0.94 -8.89 -7.96
CA ILE A 30 -0.93 -8.08 -6.74
C ILE A 30 -1.86 -6.87 -6.90
N SER A 31 -2.67 -6.65 -5.88
CA SER A 31 -3.57 -5.51 -5.72
C SER A 31 -3.17 -4.69 -4.50
N VAL A 32 -3.53 -3.41 -4.49
CA VAL A 32 -3.43 -2.54 -3.31
C VAL A 32 -4.80 -1.95 -3.02
N ASP A 33 -5.32 -2.23 -1.84
CA ASP A 33 -6.55 -1.67 -1.34
C ASP A 33 -6.22 -0.40 -0.54
N SER A 34 -6.73 0.75 -0.96
CA SER A 34 -6.65 2.01 -0.20
C SER A 34 -7.98 2.32 0.46
N LYS A 35 -7.94 2.95 1.64
CA LYS A 35 -9.09 3.42 2.40
C LYS A 35 -8.76 4.74 3.09
N SER A 36 -9.74 5.62 3.15
CA SER A 36 -9.63 6.90 3.84
C SER A 36 -10.49 7.00 5.10
N ILE A 37 -10.01 7.76 6.07
CA ILE A 37 -10.78 8.23 7.23
C ILE A 37 -10.78 9.76 7.25
N THR A 38 -11.94 10.37 7.51
CA THR A 38 -12.04 11.83 7.67
C THR A 38 -11.92 12.19 9.14
N LEU A 39 -10.87 12.91 9.49
CA LEU A 39 -10.63 13.46 10.82
C LEU A 39 -11.09 14.92 10.85
N LYS A 40 -11.96 15.27 11.81
CA LYS A 40 -12.62 16.59 11.87
C LYS A 40 -11.67 17.79 11.74
N ASP A 41 -10.49 17.71 12.36
CA ASP A 41 -9.52 18.82 12.42
C ASP A 41 -8.29 18.62 11.52
N TYR A 42 -8.17 17.44 10.87
CA TYR A 42 -6.97 17.04 10.13
C TYR A 42 -7.22 16.71 8.66
N GLY A 43 -8.49 16.64 8.22
CA GLY A 43 -8.82 16.34 6.83
C GLY A 43 -8.95 14.84 6.56
N GLU A 44 -8.73 14.44 5.31
CA GLU A 44 -8.83 13.05 4.87
C GLU A 44 -7.47 12.37 4.93
N VAL A 45 -7.34 11.36 5.79
CA VAL A 45 -6.13 10.56 5.93
C VAL A 45 -6.33 9.22 5.24
N TRP A 46 -5.40 8.87 4.37
CA TRP A 46 -5.37 7.66 3.56
C TRP A 46 -4.51 6.59 4.19
N SER A 47 -4.88 5.35 3.92
CA SER A 47 -4.13 4.15 4.24
C SER A 47 -4.28 3.14 3.11
N ALA A 48 -3.33 2.24 2.96
CA ALA A 48 -3.36 1.23 1.92
C ALA A 48 -2.74 -0.08 2.40
N GLU A 49 -3.06 -1.18 1.73
CA GLU A 49 -2.54 -2.52 2.01
C GLU A 49 -2.40 -3.28 0.69
N ALA A 50 -1.26 -3.93 0.48
CA ALA A 50 -1.04 -4.78 -0.69
C ALA A 50 -1.48 -6.22 -0.41
N SER A 51 -2.07 -6.88 -1.40
CA SER A 51 -2.57 -8.24 -1.30
C SER A 51 -2.35 -9.02 -2.60
N CYS A 52 -2.07 -10.32 -2.48
CA CYS A 52 -2.04 -11.22 -3.63
C CYS A 52 -3.46 -11.75 -3.89
N HIS A 53 -3.97 -11.49 -5.10
CA HIS A 53 -5.31 -11.93 -5.51
C HIS A 53 -5.44 -13.46 -5.54
N GLU A 54 -4.37 -14.19 -5.91
CA GLU A 54 -4.44 -15.64 -6.11
C GLU A 54 -4.47 -16.43 -4.80
N CYS A 55 -3.59 -16.09 -3.84
CA CYS A 55 -3.49 -16.83 -2.57
C CYS A 55 -4.08 -16.10 -1.36
N GLY A 56 -4.49 -14.83 -1.54
CA GLY A 56 -5.10 -14.01 -0.48
C GLY A 56 -4.11 -13.51 0.57
N SER A 57 -2.81 -13.74 0.41
CA SER A 57 -1.79 -13.23 1.34
C SER A 57 -1.73 -11.71 1.24
N SER A 58 -1.79 -11.02 2.38
CA SER A 58 -1.66 -9.56 2.47
C SER A 58 -0.38 -9.16 3.19
N GLY A 59 0.17 -8.02 2.75
CA GLY A 59 1.23 -7.33 3.47
C GLY A 59 0.65 -6.47 4.59
N PRO A 60 1.51 -5.86 5.42
CA PRO A 60 1.04 -4.99 6.48
C PRO A 60 0.55 -3.64 5.90
N SER A 61 -0.49 -3.08 6.51
CA SER A 61 -1.08 -1.80 6.08
C SER A 61 -0.17 -0.60 6.35
N THR A 62 -0.18 0.39 5.46
CA THR A 62 0.55 1.65 5.63
C THR A 62 -0.03 2.55 6.73
N SER A 63 -1.29 2.33 7.12
CA SER A 63 -1.79 2.84 8.39
C SER A 63 -1.10 2.06 9.49
N ILE A 64 -0.16 2.68 10.22
CA ILE A 64 0.20 2.36 11.60
C ILE A 64 1.32 3.34 11.99
N ALA A 65 0.98 4.34 12.80
CA ALA A 65 1.93 4.83 13.77
C ALA A 65 2.46 3.61 14.54
N SER A 66 3.77 3.34 14.51
CA SER A 66 4.51 2.30 15.27
C SER A 66 5.16 1.17 14.45
N TRP A 67 5.91 1.48 13.38
CA TRP A 67 6.89 0.54 12.83
C TRP A 67 8.33 0.97 13.11
N PRO A 68 8.76 1.17 14.37
CA PRO A 68 10.10 1.67 14.67
C PRO A 68 11.22 0.76 14.13
N ASP A 69 10.95 -0.54 14.01
CA ASP A 69 11.93 -1.55 13.57
C ASP A 69 11.78 -1.97 12.10
N HIS A 70 10.85 -1.37 11.34
CA HIS A 70 10.67 -1.72 9.93
C HIS A 70 11.72 -1.03 9.05
N PRO A 71 12.28 -1.70 8.02
CA PRO A 71 13.28 -1.09 7.13
C PRO A 71 12.82 0.20 6.44
N LEU A 72 11.50 0.35 6.26
CA LEU A 72 10.88 1.53 5.66
C LEU A 72 10.36 2.55 6.69
N HIS A 73 10.76 2.45 7.96
CA HIS A 73 10.31 3.38 9.01
C HIS A 73 10.65 4.83 8.69
N GLU A 74 11.89 5.11 8.28
CA GLU A 74 12.29 6.48 7.94
C GLU A 74 11.50 7.02 6.76
N GLU A 75 11.25 6.20 5.74
CA GLU A 75 10.46 6.61 4.57
C GLU A 75 8.99 6.86 4.95
N GLN A 76 8.43 6.04 5.85
CA GLN A 76 7.08 6.22 6.38
C GLN A 76 6.88 7.61 7.00
N LEU A 77 7.90 8.18 7.66
CA LEU A 77 7.80 9.50 8.31
C LEU A 77 7.63 10.65 7.31
N TYR A 78 7.94 10.44 6.04
CA TYR A 78 7.89 11.46 4.99
C TYR A 78 6.76 11.26 3.98
N ILE A 79 5.95 10.20 4.12
CA ILE A 79 4.79 10.02 3.24
C ILE A 79 3.72 11.06 3.59
N ASP A 80 3.13 11.69 2.58
CA ASP A 80 1.93 12.50 2.79
C ASP A 80 0.73 11.56 2.91
N ASP A 81 0.28 11.33 4.15
CA ASP A 81 -0.89 10.50 4.44
C ASP A 81 -2.21 11.12 3.95
N ASN A 82 -2.20 12.37 3.47
CA ASN A 82 -3.35 13.00 2.83
C ASN A 82 -3.37 12.76 1.30
N ASN A 83 -2.34 12.13 0.75
CA ASN A 83 -2.19 11.82 -0.66
C ASN A 83 -2.34 10.31 -0.91
N GLU A 84 -3.51 9.90 -1.41
CA GLU A 84 -3.82 8.49 -1.71
C GLU A 84 -2.73 7.81 -2.55
N ARG A 85 -2.20 8.49 -3.58
CA ARG A 85 -1.19 7.94 -4.50
C ARG A 85 0.10 7.59 -3.77
N GLU A 86 0.55 8.47 -2.87
CA GLU A 86 1.77 8.24 -2.09
C GLU A 86 1.61 7.05 -1.16
N VAL A 87 0.47 6.98 -0.47
CA VAL A 87 0.15 5.88 0.43
C VAL A 87 0.05 4.53 -0.31
N VAL A 88 -0.53 4.51 -1.52
CA VAL A 88 -0.59 3.33 -2.37
C VAL A 88 0.81 2.90 -2.82
N ASN A 89 1.62 3.82 -3.32
CA ASN A 89 2.99 3.53 -3.72
C ASN A 89 3.84 3.02 -2.55
N PHE A 90 3.61 3.55 -1.35
CA PHE A 90 4.27 3.08 -0.14
C PHE A 90 3.83 1.65 0.21
N ALA A 91 2.55 1.30 0.08
CA ALA A 91 2.07 -0.07 0.28
C ALA A 91 2.77 -1.09 -0.64
N VAL A 92 3.08 -0.71 -1.89
CA VAL A 92 3.87 -1.55 -2.80
C VAL A 92 5.30 -1.74 -2.29
N LYS A 93 5.94 -0.68 -1.77
CA LYS A 93 7.29 -0.79 -1.20
C LYS A 93 7.31 -1.68 0.03
N VAL A 94 6.30 -1.57 0.88
CA VAL A 94 6.08 -2.45 2.03
C VAL A 94 5.93 -3.90 1.58
N TRP A 95 5.11 -4.17 0.56
CA TRP A 95 4.99 -5.51 -0.03
C TRP A 95 6.31 -6.07 -0.53
N ASN A 96 7.11 -5.25 -1.23
CA ASN A 96 8.40 -5.63 -1.76
C ASN A 96 9.47 -5.80 -0.65
N CYS A 97 9.22 -5.28 0.55
CA CYS A 97 10.10 -5.42 1.71
C CYS A 97 9.89 -6.80 2.35
N ARG A 98 10.66 -7.79 1.90
CA ARG A 98 10.56 -9.20 2.30
C ARG A 98 11.19 -9.48 3.67
N GLN A 99 10.54 -9.06 4.76
CA GLN A 99 10.83 -9.57 6.11
C GLN A 99 9.73 -10.51 6.60
#